data_AF-A0AA39F6C3-F1
#
_entry.id   AF-A0AA39F6C3-F1
#
_cell.length_a   1.000
_cell.length_b   1.000
_cell.length_c   1.000
_cell.angle_alpha   90.00
_cell.angle_beta   90.00
_cell.angle_gamma   90.00
#
_symmetry.space_group_name_H-M   'P 1'
#
loop_
_entity.id
_entity.type
_entity.pdbx_description
1 polymer ?
#
loop_
_entity_poly.entity_id
_entity_poly.type
_entity_poly.pdbx_seq_one_letter_code
_entity_poly.pdbx_strand_id
1 'polypeptide(L)'
;MTHPTKAIAPILLEDMRKVAVERKGESNFFTSQMIKDCMKKVVAVTLHQSVMVDSELEIKAYYAGHVLGAAMFWVRVGSQSIVYTGDYNMTPDRHLGAAWIDKCRPDLLISESTYATTIRDSKRCRERDFLKKVHECIDHGGKVLIPVFALGRAQELCILLETYWERMNLKVPVYFALGLTEKANNYYKMFITWTNQKIKKTFVQRNMFDFKHIKPFDKAYIDNPGAMVVFATPGMLHAGLSLQIFKKWAPNELNMVIMPGFCVQGTVGHKVLSGAKRIEFENRQIVEVKMAVEYLSFSAHADAKGIMQLIQYCEPKNVMLVHGEFAKMEYLKEKIKQEFGLNCYNPANGETCVITTTSKVPVDASLALLKAEAKRYSALPPDPKRRRLLHSVLVLRDDVMCLMDADEVAKTTGISKHVVRFTSIIQVRDSGPAQATTIKLFQPLKERLTDWTVLLIDGSISVESVLVKVEGDDDQKSVYVSWTNQDEDLGSYILGFLQSMLN
;
A
#
# COMPACT_ATOMS: atom_id res chain seq x y z
N MET A 1 4.13 13.40 10.86
CA MET A 1 3.72 12.30 11.78
C MET A 1 2.21 12.35 11.98
N THR A 2 1.56 11.32 12.50
CA THR A 2 0.14 11.43 12.88
C THR A 2 -0.06 12.25 14.16
N HIS A 3 -1.29 12.76 14.38
CA HIS A 3 -1.61 13.52 15.59
C HIS A 3 -1.34 12.75 16.91
N PRO A 4 -1.76 11.48 17.09
CA PRO A 4 -1.48 10.78 18.33
C PRO A 4 0.02 10.51 18.52
N THR A 5 0.74 10.18 17.45
CA THR A 5 2.20 9.98 17.50
C THR A 5 2.91 11.25 17.95
N LYS A 6 2.55 12.43 17.43
CA LYS A 6 3.12 13.72 17.86
C LYS A 6 2.90 13.98 19.36
N ALA A 7 1.76 13.55 19.90
CA ALA A 7 1.40 13.77 21.30
C ALA A 7 2.10 12.80 22.27
N ILE A 8 2.32 11.55 21.83
CA ILE A 8 2.87 10.46 22.67
C ILE A 8 4.41 10.42 22.60
N ALA A 9 4.99 10.72 21.43
CA ALA A 9 6.45 10.65 21.21
C ALA A 9 7.29 11.39 22.26
N PRO A 10 6.98 12.62 22.71
CA PRO A 10 7.79 13.32 23.69
C PRO A 10 7.91 12.55 25.01
N ILE A 11 6.84 11.87 25.43
CA ILE A 11 6.82 11.12 26.69
C ILE A 11 7.62 9.82 26.55
N LEU A 12 7.48 9.13 25.43
CA LEU A 12 8.27 7.92 25.16
C LEU A 12 9.76 8.24 25.08
N LEU A 13 10.13 9.33 24.41
CA LEU A 13 11.52 9.77 24.31
C LEU A 13 12.06 10.22 25.67
N GLU A 14 11.27 10.91 26.49
CA GLU A 14 11.67 11.31 27.84
C GLU A 14 11.83 10.09 28.77
N ASP A 15 10.95 9.09 28.68
CA ASP A 15 11.09 7.84 29.42
C ASP A 15 12.36 7.08 29.02
N MET A 16 12.62 6.97 27.71
CA MET A 16 13.85 6.39 27.18
C MET A 16 15.09 7.14 27.67
N ARG A 17 15.06 8.49 27.64
CA ARG A 17 16.13 9.34 28.16
C ARG A 17 16.40 9.09 29.63
N LYS A 18 15.35 9.03 30.47
CA LYS A 18 15.50 8.73 31.91
C LYS A 18 16.13 7.37 32.14
N VAL A 19 15.73 6.35 31.38
CA VAL A 19 16.32 5.02 31.50
C VAL A 19 17.79 5.00 31.06
N ALA A 20 18.14 5.63 29.94
CA ALA A 20 19.51 5.65 29.42
C ALA A 20 20.46 6.51 30.28
N VAL A 21 20.06 7.76 30.57
CA VAL A 21 20.93 8.72 31.27
C VAL A 21 20.96 8.44 32.78
N GLU A 22 19.81 8.29 33.42
CA GLU A 22 19.76 8.23 34.90
C GLU A 22 20.04 6.83 35.45
N ARG A 23 19.75 5.76 34.70
CA ARG A 23 19.98 4.38 35.17
C ARG A 23 21.23 3.73 34.58
N LYS A 24 21.54 3.97 33.31
CA LYS A 24 22.73 3.40 32.65
C LYS A 24 23.93 4.34 32.65
N GLY A 25 23.75 5.62 32.97
CA GLY A 25 24.83 6.61 33.00
C GLY A 25 25.33 7.02 31.61
N GLU A 26 24.51 6.84 30.56
CA GLU A 26 24.89 7.24 29.20
C GLU A 26 24.99 8.78 29.11
N SER A 27 26.17 9.30 28.80
CA SER A 27 26.45 10.74 28.73
C SER A 27 26.17 11.34 27.35
N ASN A 28 26.27 10.54 26.27
CA ASN A 28 26.01 10.97 24.91
C ASN A 28 24.58 10.63 24.47
N PHE A 29 23.60 11.29 25.05
CA PHE A 29 22.18 11.06 24.79
C PHE A 29 21.42 12.37 24.57
N PHE A 30 20.29 12.33 23.85
CA PHE A 30 19.52 13.55 23.58
C PHE A 30 18.91 14.14 24.87
N THR A 31 18.82 15.47 24.92
CA THR A 31 18.26 16.19 26.08
C THR A 31 16.76 16.42 25.95
N SER A 32 16.08 16.74 27.06
CA SER A 32 14.67 17.14 27.05
C SER A 32 14.42 18.38 26.17
N GLN A 33 15.41 19.27 26.06
CA GLN A 33 15.32 20.44 25.17
C GLN A 33 15.35 20.02 23.70
N MET A 34 16.24 19.08 23.32
CA MET A 34 16.29 18.53 21.96
C MET A 34 14.97 17.83 21.58
N ILE A 35 14.34 17.11 22.51
CA ILE A 35 13.01 16.52 22.29
C ILE A 35 11.99 17.63 21.97
N LYS A 36 11.92 18.69 22.79
CA LYS A 36 10.98 19.80 22.58
C LYS A 36 11.20 20.47 21.22
N ASP A 37 12.45 20.76 20.86
CA ASP A 37 12.77 21.46 19.62
C ASP A 37 12.53 20.59 18.38
N CYS A 38 12.76 19.28 18.47
CA CYS A 38 12.36 18.33 17.43
C CYS A 38 10.84 18.33 17.23
N MET A 39 10.06 18.24 18.32
CA MET A 39 8.59 18.14 18.27
C MET A 39 7.92 19.42 17.78
N LYS A 40 8.54 20.59 17.96
CA LYS A 40 8.08 21.87 17.36
C LYS A 40 8.11 21.85 15.84
N LYS A 41 9.06 21.14 15.22
CA LYS A 41 9.20 21.04 13.76
C LYS A 41 8.21 20.05 13.13
N VAL A 42 7.53 19.23 13.92
CA VAL A 42 6.63 18.19 13.42
C VAL A 42 5.30 18.79 12.97
N VAL A 43 4.99 18.65 11.69
CA VAL A 43 3.63 18.84 11.16
C VAL A 43 2.85 17.53 11.32
N ALA A 44 1.68 17.63 11.92
CA ALA A 44 0.81 16.49 12.15
C ALA A 44 -0.14 16.28 10.97
N VAL A 45 -0.40 15.02 10.63
CA VAL A 45 -1.36 14.61 9.60
C VAL A 45 -2.47 13.75 10.20
N THR A 46 -3.64 13.84 9.60
CA THR A 46 -4.80 12.98 9.91
C THR A 46 -4.85 11.77 8.98
N LEU A 47 -5.66 10.78 9.34
CA LEU A 47 -5.89 9.62 8.47
C LEU A 47 -6.53 10.07 7.16
N HIS A 48 -6.07 9.51 6.05
CA HIS A 48 -6.51 9.77 4.68
C HIS A 48 -6.25 11.18 4.16
N GLN A 49 -5.57 12.03 4.94
CA GLN A 49 -5.10 13.31 4.47
C GLN A 49 -3.95 13.11 3.47
N SER A 50 -4.13 13.66 2.26
CA SER A 50 -3.06 13.88 1.31
C SER A 50 -2.35 15.20 1.61
N VAL A 51 -1.03 15.16 1.67
CA VAL A 51 -0.16 16.33 1.81
C VAL A 51 0.70 16.42 0.56
N MET A 52 0.48 17.47 -0.23
CA MET A 52 1.38 17.84 -1.32
C MET A 52 2.60 18.53 -0.70
N VAL A 53 3.77 17.90 -0.80
CA VAL A 53 5.03 18.46 -0.30
C VAL A 53 5.59 19.44 -1.32
N ASP A 54 5.50 19.09 -2.60
CA ASP A 54 5.84 19.94 -3.75
C ASP A 54 4.99 19.51 -4.98
N SER A 55 5.41 19.88 -6.20
CA SER A 55 4.69 19.55 -7.44
C SER A 55 4.68 18.07 -7.80
N GLU A 56 5.61 17.27 -7.27
CA GLU A 56 5.77 15.85 -7.61
C GLU A 56 5.56 14.92 -6.42
N LEU A 57 5.86 15.36 -5.20
CA LEU A 57 5.80 14.57 -3.98
C LEU A 57 4.48 14.73 -3.23
N GLU A 58 3.73 13.64 -3.14
CA GLU A 58 2.51 13.54 -2.34
C GLU A 58 2.66 12.44 -1.27
N ILE A 59 2.18 12.73 -0.07
CA ILE A 59 2.15 11.79 1.05
C ILE A 59 0.72 11.63 1.55
N LYS A 60 0.23 10.39 1.64
CA LYS A 60 -1.09 10.06 2.20
C LYS A 60 -0.96 9.04 3.33
N ALA A 61 -1.57 9.34 4.47
CA ALA A 61 -1.57 8.46 5.64
C ALA A 61 -2.78 7.51 5.64
N TYR A 62 -2.56 6.25 5.99
CA TYR A 62 -3.56 5.20 6.12
C TYR A 62 -3.50 4.56 7.51
N TYR A 63 -4.59 3.92 7.94
CA TYR A 63 -4.69 3.38 9.29
C TYR A 63 -3.98 2.03 9.39
N ALA A 64 -3.05 1.85 10.33
CA ALA A 64 -2.27 0.61 10.46
C ALA A 64 -2.81 -0.40 11.50
N GLY A 65 -3.69 0.02 12.42
CA GLY A 65 -4.30 -0.90 13.39
C GLY A 65 -3.37 -1.54 14.44
N HIS A 66 -2.11 -1.09 14.54
CA HIS A 66 -1.09 -1.68 15.43
C HIS A 66 -1.09 -1.08 16.85
N VAL A 67 -0.78 0.21 16.96
CA VAL A 67 -0.87 1.01 18.20
C VAL A 67 -1.59 2.33 17.91
N LEU A 68 -1.99 3.05 18.96
CA LEU A 68 -2.62 4.36 18.81
C LEU A 68 -1.73 5.32 18.00
N GLY A 69 -2.25 5.80 16.87
CA GLY A 69 -1.51 6.70 15.97
C GLY A 69 -0.66 6.00 14.92
N ALA A 70 -0.55 4.67 14.92
CA ALA A 70 0.15 3.93 13.88
C ALA A 70 -0.51 4.15 12.52
N ALA A 71 0.30 4.41 11.50
CA ALA A 71 -0.16 4.68 10.15
C ALA A 71 0.81 4.10 9.11
N MET A 72 0.23 3.62 8.02
CA MET A 72 0.96 3.30 6.79
C MET A 72 1.02 4.57 5.94
N PHE A 73 2.13 4.81 5.26
CA PHE A 73 2.28 5.98 4.39
C PHE A 73 2.39 5.53 2.93
N TRP A 74 1.46 5.98 2.11
CA TRP A 74 1.61 5.96 0.66
C TRP A 74 2.33 7.24 0.25
N VAL A 75 3.38 7.09 -0.54
CA VAL A 75 4.20 8.20 -1.02
C VAL A 75 4.28 8.08 -2.53
N ARG A 76 3.92 9.15 -3.22
CA ARG A 76 4.03 9.26 -4.68
C ARG A 76 5.04 10.33 -5.04
N VAL A 77 5.92 10.00 -5.98
CA VAL A 77 6.84 10.95 -6.63
C VAL A 77 6.63 10.80 -8.13
N GLY A 78 6.10 11.85 -8.77
CA GLY A 78 5.73 11.79 -10.18
C GLY A 78 4.69 10.71 -10.46
N SER A 79 5.05 9.71 -11.27
CA SER A 79 4.17 8.60 -11.65
C SER A 79 4.35 7.33 -10.79
N GLN A 80 5.38 7.32 -9.95
CA GLN A 80 5.78 6.18 -9.13
C GLN A 80 5.25 6.33 -7.71
N SER A 81 4.88 5.21 -7.09
CA SER A 81 4.43 5.23 -5.70
C SER A 81 4.92 4.05 -4.89
N ILE A 82 5.14 4.30 -3.61
CA ILE A 82 5.50 3.30 -2.61
C ILE A 82 4.51 3.33 -1.45
N VAL A 83 4.38 2.21 -0.75
CA VAL A 83 3.71 2.14 0.56
C VAL A 83 4.70 1.64 1.59
N TYR A 84 4.93 2.42 2.63
CA TYR A 84 5.66 1.99 3.82
C TYR A 84 4.68 1.72 4.96
N THR A 85 4.59 0.47 5.41
CA THR A 85 3.56 0.08 6.37
C THR A 85 3.89 0.45 7.82
N GLY A 86 5.17 0.47 8.17
CA GLY A 86 5.58 0.27 9.57
C GLY A 86 5.03 -1.05 10.12
N ASP A 87 4.80 -1.11 11.43
CA ASP A 87 4.06 -2.23 12.02
C ASP A 87 2.55 -2.03 11.87
N TYR A 88 1.85 -3.09 11.47
CA TYR A 88 0.41 -3.05 11.20
C TYR A 88 -0.27 -4.32 11.69
N ASN A 89 -1.60 -4.30 11.76
CA ASN A 89 -2.38 -5.46 12.14
C ASN A 89 -3.64 -5.59 11.28
N MET A 90 -3.75 -6.69 10.53
CA MET A 90 -4.95 -6.98 9.74
C MET A 90 -6.12 -7.53 10.58
N THR A 91 -5.87 -7.92 11.84
CA THR A 91 -6.92 -8.41 12.75
C THR A 91 -7.30 -7.31 13.74
N PRO A 92 -8.59 -6.94 13.86
CA PRO A 92 -8.99 -5.87 14.76
C PRO A 92 -8.83 -6.27 16.24
N ASP A 93 -8.26 -5.35 17.01
CA ASP A 93 -8.20 -5.43 18.46
C ASP A 93 -9.51 -4.89 19.09
N ARG A 94 -9.70 -5.05 20.41
CA ARG A 94 -10.87 -4.49 21.13
C ARG A 94 -10.80 -2.98 21.15
N HIS A 95 -9.60 -2.41 21.20
CA HIS A 95 -9.37 -0.96 21.25
C HIS A 95 -9.09 -0.33 19.87
N LEU A 96 -8.48 -1.05 18.93
CA LEU A 96 -8.12 -0.56 17.59
C LEU A 96 -8.82 -1.34 16.47
N GLY A 97 -8.92 -0.73 15.28
CA GLY A 97 -9.44 -1.41 14.09
C GLY A 97 -8.37 -2.26 13.40
N ALA A 98 -8.74 -2.97 12.34
CA ALA A 98 -7.77 -3.56 11.42
C ALA A 98 -7.13 -2.47 10.55
N ALA A 99 -5.93 -2.74 10.05
CA ALA A 99 -5.28 -1.92 9.04
C ALA A 99 -6.19 -1.75 7.82
N TRP A 100 -6.18 -0.55 7.23
CA TRP A 100 -7.01 -0.21 6.09
C TRP A 100 -6.25 0.73 5.16
N ILE A 101 -6.26 0.41 3.87
CA ILE A 101 -5.63 1.16 2.78
C ILE A 101 -6.52 1.11 1.54
N ASP A 102 -6.31 2.05 0.61
CA ASP A 102 -6.93 1.98 -0.72
C ASP A 102 -6.25 0.90 -1.58
N LYS A 103 -6.95 0.42 -2.61
CA LYS A 103 -6.36 -0.45 -3.64
C LYS A 103 -5.45 0.35 -4.58
N CYS A 104 -4.31 0.78 -4.04
CA CYS A 104 -3.43 1.77 -4.65
C CYS A 104 -2.45 1.22 -5.69
N ARG A 105 -2.26 -0.11 -5.78
CA ARG A 105 -1.36 -0.77 -6.75
C ARG A 105 0.04 -0.13 -6.80
N PRO A 106 0.73 0.01 -5.66
CA PRO A 106 1.99 0.73 -5.61
C PRO A 106 3.08 -0.02 -6.37
N ASP A 107 4.09 0.71 -6.84
CA ASP A 107 5.26 0.09 -7.47
C ASP A 107 6.08 -0.73 -6.47
N LEU A 108 6.07 -0.32 -5.19
CA LEU A 108 6.71 -1.02 -4.09
C LEU A 108 5.86 -0.99 -2.82
N LEU A 109 5.61 -2.15 -2.23
CA LEU A 109 5.08 -2.29 -0.88
C LEU A 109 6.21 -2.71 0.08
N ILE A 110 6.56 -1.86 1.03
CA ILE A 110 7.54 -2.12 2.09
C ILE A 110 6.77 -2.54 3.34
N SER A 111 6.84 -3.84 3.69
CA SER A 111 6.09 -4.46 4.79
C SER A 111 7.01 -4.93 5.92
N GLU A 112 6.57 -4.77 7.17
CA GLU A 112 7.15 -5.52 8.29
C GLU A 112 7.04 -7.04 8.08
N SER A 113 7.87 -7.82 8.78
CA SER A 113 7.95 -9.28 8.64
C SER A 113 8.17 -10.01 9.97
N THR A 114 7.83 -9.37 11.09
CA THR A 114 8.04 -9.86 12.47
C THR A 114 7.57 -11.31 12.68
N TYR A 115 6.41 -11.68 12.13
CA TYR A 115 5.81 -13.02 12.25
C TYR A 115 5.66 -13.72 10.90
N ALA A 116 6.64 -13.57 10.02
CA ALA A 116 6.66 -14.09 8.66
C ALA A 116 6.33 -15.59 8.50
N THR A 117 6.65 -16.41 9.50
CA THR A 117 6.39 -17.88 9.49
C THR A 117 5.26 -18.30 10.42
N THR A 118 4.69 -17.38 11.22
CA THR A 118 3.71 -17.72 12.25
C THR A 118 2.31 -17.47 11.74
N ILE A 119 1.43 -18.46 11.91
CA ILE A 119 -0.01 -18.31 11.73
C ILE A 119 -0.63 -18.36 13.12
N ARG A 120 -1.43 -17.35 13.47
CA ARG A 120 -2.03 -17.29 14.81
C ARG A 120 -3.38 -18.00 14.83
N ASP A 121 -3.65 -18.62 15.99
CA ASP A 121 -4.99 -19.08 16.32
C ASP A 121 -5.99 -17.93 16.36
N SER A 122 -7.26 -18.31 16.21
CA SER A 122 -8.36 -17.36 16.30
C SER A 122 -8.27 -16.53 17.59
N LYS A 123 -8.57 -15.23 17.46
CA LYS A 123 -8.58 -14.30 18.61
C LYS A 123 -9.40 -14.85 19.78
N ARG A 124 -10.57 -15.43 19.50
CA ARG A 124 -11.47 -15.99 20.51
C ARG A 124 -10.83 -17.13 21.30
N CYS A 125 -10.09 -18.03 20.64
CA CYS A 125 -9.40 -19.13 21.33
C CYS A 125 -8.32 -18.58 22.27
N ARG A 126 -7.52 -17.63 21.80
CA ARG A 126 -6.45 -17.00 22.61
C ARG A 126 -6.99 -16.24 23.80
N GLU A 127 -8.04 -15.45 23.61
CA GLU A 127 -8.71 -14.74 24.72
C GLU A 127 -9.26 -15.71 25.76
N ARG A 128 -9.89 -16.80 25.33
CA ARG A 128 -10.40 -17.84 26.25
C ARG A 128 -9.27 -18.49 27.04
N ASP A 129 -8.18 -18.88 26.37
CA ASP A 129 -7.04 -19.55 27.03
C ASP A 129 -6.37 -18.62 28.05
N PHE A 130 -6.18 -17.34 27.69
CA PHE A 130 -5.69 -16.32 28.61
C PHE A 130 -6.55 -16.18 29.85
N LEU A 131 -7.87 -15.99 29.68
CA LEU A 131 -8.78 -15.83 30.80
C LEU A 131 -8.83 -17.07 31.70
N LYS A 132 -8.79 -18.26 31.08
CA LYS A 132 -8.75 -19.54 31.80
C LYS A 132 -7.50 -19.63 32.68
N LYS A 133 -6.32 -19.45 32.11
CA LYS A 133 -5.03 -19.53 32.83
C LYS A 133 -4.93 -18.50 33.95
N VAL A 134 -5.36 -17.26 33.69
CA VAL A 134 -5.39 -16.20 34.71
C VAL A 134 -6.31 -16.59 35.87
N HIS A 135 -7.54 -17.04 35.58
CA HIS A 135 -8.51 -17.42 36.59
C HIS A 135 -8.00 -18.61 37.42
N GLU A 136 -7.52 -19.67 36.78
CA GLU A 136 -6.99 -20.85 37.47
C GLU A 136 -5.82 -20.48 38.39
N CYS A 137 -4.89 -19.63 37.96
CA CYS A 137 -3.77 -19.22 38.82
C CYS A 137 -4.23 -18.42 40.06
N ILE A 138 -5.17 -17.47 39.90
CA ILE A 138 -5.64 -16.68 41.04
C ILE A 138 -6.52 -17.49 42.00
N ASP A 139 -7.25 -18.49 41.50
CA ASP A 139 -8.10 -19.37 42.33
C ASP A 139 -7.25 -20.26 43.24
N HIS A 140 -6.07 -20.68 42.77
CA HIS A 140 -5.05 -21.36 43.59
C HIS A 140 -4.25 -20.42 44.51
N GLY A 141 -4.63 -19.13 44.60
CA GLY A 141 -3.94 -18.16 45.45
C GLY A 141 -2.64 -17.60 44.85
N GLY A 142 -2.34 -17.90 43.58
CA GLY A 142 -1.15 -17.47 42.87
C GLY A 142 -1.17 -16.03 42.39
N LYS A 143 0.02 -15.48 42.10
CA LYS A 143 0.18 -14.15 41.50
C LYS A 143 0.48 -14.26 40.02
N VAL A 144 -0.19 -13.46 39.20
CA VAL A 144 0.02 -13.40 37.75
C VAL A 144 0.76 -12.12 37.37
N LEU A 145 1.95 -12.27 36.79
CA LEU A 145 2.71 -11.17 36.18
C LEU A 145 2.49 -11.14 34.66
N ILE A 146 2.07 -10.00 34.12
CA ILE A 146 1.88 -9.80 32.69
C ILE A 146 2.80 -8.65 32.23
N PRO A 147 4.02 -8.93 31.77
CA PRO A 147 4.90 -7.89 31.26
C PRO A 147 4.38 -7.37 29.92
N VAL A 148 4.16 -6.06 29.83
CA VAL A 148 3.61 -5.39 28.64
C VAL A 148 4.39 -4.12 28.32
N PHE A 149 4.33 -3.68 27.07
CA PHE A 149 4.67 -2.30 26.72
C PHE A 149 3.53 -1.36 27.13
N ALA A 150 3.87 -0.11 27.44
CA ALA A 150 2.92 0.83 28.01
C ALA A 150 1.78 1.25 27.06
N LEU A 151 2.01 1.12 25.75
CA LEU A 151 1.06 1.48 24.71
C LEU A 151 0.71 0.28 23.83
N GLY A 152 -0.58 0.10 23.55
CA GLY A 152 -1.10 -0.94 22.66
C GLY A 152 -1.56 -2.15 23.46
N ARG A 153 -0.68 -3.15 23.63
CA ARG A 153 -1.13 -4.45 24.14
C ARG A 153 -1.58 -4.43 25.60
N ALA A 154 -1.02 -3.54 26.42
CA ALA A 154 -1.51 -3.26 27.76
C ALA A 154 -3.01 -2.95 27.76
N GLN A 155 -3.46 -2.03 26.90
CA GLN A 155 -4.84 -1.60 26.84
C GLN A 155 -5.78 -2.71 26.35
N GLU A 156 -5.38 -3.50 25.36
CA GLU A 156 -6.18 -4.65 24.92
C GLU A 156 -6.46 -5.63 26.07
N LEU A 157 -5.40 -6.03 26.78
CA LEU A 157 -5.52 -7.03 27.84
C LEU A 157 -6.24 -6.47 29.07
N CYS A 158 -6.07 -5.18 29.38
CA CYS A 158 -6.83 -4.51 30.43
C CYS A 158 -8.33 -4.50 30.13
N ILE A 159 -8.72 -4.14 28.90
CA ILE A 159 -10.14 -4.17 28.48
C ILE A 159 -10.69 -5.60 28.58
N LEU A 160 -9.91 -6.60 28.14
CA LEU A 160 -10.32 -8.00 28.23
C LEU A 160 -10.54 -8.43 29.68
N LEU A 161 -9.58 -8.18 30.58
CA LEU A 161 -9.70 -8.54 32.00
C LEU A 161 -10.80 -7.76 32.71
N GLU A 162 -10.94 -6.45 32.48
CA GLU A 162 -11.99 -5.63 33.10
C GLU A 162 -13.39 -6.20 32.79
N THR A 163 -13.65 -6.54 31.52
CA THR A 163 -14.94 -7.15 31.13
C THR A 163 -15.16 -8.53 31.73
N TYR A 164 -14.08 -9.30 31.96
CA TYR A 164 -14.16 -10.61 32.58
C TYR A 164 -14.39 -10.52 34.08
N TRP A 165 -13.70 -9.59 34.76
CA TRP A 165 -13.85 -9.32 36.19
C TRP A 165 -15.27 -8.90 36.54
N GLU A 166 -15.86 -7.99 35.76
CA GLU A 166 -17.24 -7.55 35.94
C GLU A 166 -18.23 -8.70 35.72
N ARG A 167 -18.02 -9.52 34.67
CA ARG A 167 -18.91 -10.66 34.35
C ARG A 167 -18.86 -11.78 35.39
N MET A 168 -17.66 -12.08 35.90
CA MET A 168 -17.45 -13.19 36.85
C MET A 168 -17.53 -12.73 38.31
N ASN A 169 -17.73 -11.43 38.56
CA ASN A 169 -17.77 -10.81 39.89
C ASN A 169 -16.52 -11.15 40.74
N LEU A 170 -15.34 -11.11 40.12
CA LEU A 170 -14.07 -11.42 40.78
C LEU A 170 -13.62 -10.25 41.65
N LYS A 171 -13.18 -10.57 42.88
CA LYS A 171 -12.70 -9.58 43.86
C LYS A 171 -11.16 -9.51 43.96
N VAL A 172 -10.47 -10.43 43.31
CA VAL A 172 -8.99 -10.47 43.29
C VAL A 172 -8.47 -9.17 42.69
N PRO A 173 -7.51 -8.49 43.33
CA PRO A 173 -7.05 -7.20 42.84
C PRO A 173 -6.26 -7.34 41.54
N VAL A 174 -6.59 -6.47 40.58
CA VAL A 174 -5.83 -6.29 39.34
C VAL A 174 -5.14 -4.94 39.41
N TYR A 175 -3.86 -4.93 39.10
CA TYR A 175 -3.07 -3.73 39.11
C TYR A 175 -2.37 -3.45 37.79
N PHE A 176 -2.16 -2.17 37.52
CA PHE A 176 -1.31 -1.70 36.45
C PHE A 176 -0.16 -0.87 37.03
N ALA A 177 1.08 -1.17 36.65
CA ALA A 177 2.27 -0.39 36.99
C ALA A 177 2.09 1.11 36.73
N LEU A 178 2.24 1.91 37.78
CA LEU A 178 2.22 3.37 37.69
C LEU A 178 3.24 3.91 36.67
N GLY A 179 2.92 5.03 36.02
CA GLY A 179 3.81 5.73 35.10
C GLY A 179 3.26 5.84 33.67
N LEU A 180 4.00 5.28 32.71
CA LEU A 180 3.74 5.52 31.28
C LEU A 180 2.37 5.02 30.81
N THR A 181 1.86 3.94 31.38
CA THR A 181 0.58 3.36 30.94
C THR A 181 -0.62 4.15 31.42
N GLU A 182 -0.58 4.71 32.63
CA GLU A 182 -1.62 5.64 33.11
C GLU A 182 -1.73 6.85 32.16
N LYS A 183 -0.58 7.42 31.79
CA LYS A 183 -0.51 8.49 30.78
C LYS A 183 -1.03 8.00 29.43
N ALA A 184 -0.66 6.79 28.99
CA ALA A 184 -1.13 6.21 27.75
C ALA A 184 -2.66 6.10 27.70
N ASN A 185 -3.32 5.72 28.81
CA ASN A 185 -4.78 5.68 28.89
C ASN A 185 -5.39 7.07 28.66
N ASN A 186 -4.81 8.13 29.21
CA ASN A 186 -5.27 9.50 28.94
C ASN A 186 -5.15 9.86 27.45
N TYR A 187 -4.08 9.43 26.77
CA TYR A 187 -3.97 9.61 25.32
C TYR A 187 -5.03 8.84 24.53
N TYR A 188 -5.36 7.61 24.94
CA TYR A 188 -6.48 6.87 24.34
C TYR A 188 -7.82 7.59 24.54
N LYS A 189 -8.05 8.21 25.70
CA LYS A 189 -9.24 9.03 25.98
C LYS A 189 -9.26 10.28 25.07
N MET A 190 -8.13 10.96 24.90
CA MET A 190 -8.03 12.17 24.07
C MET A 190 -8.16 11.87 22.56
N PHE A 191 -7.56 10.77 22.08
CA PHE A 191 -7.56 10.38 20.67
C PHE A 191 -8.56 9.27 20.38
N ILE A 192 -9.74 9.32 21.00
CA ILE A 192 -10.80 8.31 20.83
C ILE A 192 -11.20 8.13 19.36
N THR A 193 -11.08 9.19 18.54
CA THR A 193 -11.35 9.16 17.11
C THR A 193 -10.42 8.26 16.30
N TRP A 194 -9.30 7.81 16.88
CA TRP A 194 -8.35 6.87 16.28
C TRP A 194 -8.57 5.41 16.72
N THR A 195 -9.53 5.16 17.59
CA THR A 195 -9.95 3.80 18.00
C THR A 195 -10.91 3.18 16.99
N ASN A 196 -11.34 1.93 17.21
CA ASN A 196 -12.37 1.33 16.37
C ASN A 196 -13.78 1.93 16.61
N GLN A 197 -14.72 1.63 15.71
CA GLN A 197 -16.08 2.15 15.79
C GLN A 197 -16.84 1.72 17.05
N LYS A 198 -16.52 0.55 17.61
CA LYS A 198 -17.16 0.05 18.84
C LYS A 198 -16.81 0.94 20.03
N ILE A 199 -15.52 1.23 20.21
CA ILE A 199 -15.03 2.11 21.29
C ILE A 199 -15.62 3.52 21.14
N LYS A 200 -15.60 4.10 19.93
CA LYS A 200 -16.17 5.44 19.68
C LYS A 200 -17.64 5.54 20.09
N LYS A 201 -18.44 4.53 19.74
CA LYS A 201 -19.88 4.51 20.07
C LYS A 201 -20.11 4.33 21.57
N THR A 202 -19.41 3.40 22.21
CA THR A 202 -19.58 3.14 23.65
C THR A 202 -19.07 4.29 24.51
N PHE A 203 -18.08 5.07 24.04
CA PHE A 203 -17.44 6.14 24.81
C PHE A 203 -18.42 7.16 25.41
N VAL A 204 -19.51 7.47 24.72
CA VAL A 204 -20.54 8.42 25.20
C VAL A 204 -21.25 7.90 26.47
N GLN A 205 -21.41 6.59 26.59
CA GLN A 205 -22.08 5.94 27.73
C GLN A 205 -21.10 5.46 28.80
N ARG A 206 -19.98 4.87 28.36
CA ARG A 206 -18.94 4.32 29.22
C ARG A 206 -17.58 4.42 28.54
N ASN A 207 -16.62 4.99 29.25
CA ASN A 207 -15.24 5.03 28.79
C ASN A 207 -14.56 3.68 29.04
N MET A 208 -14.19 2.98 27.98
CA MET A 208 -13.56 1.65 28.06
C MET A 208 -12.11 1.69 28.58
N PHE A 209 -11.52 2.88 28.71
CA PHE A 209 -10.21 3.11 29.32
C PHE A 209 -10.31 3.61 30.76
N ASP A 210 -11.53 3.60 31.32
CA ASP A 210 -11.78 3.88 32.72
C ASP A 210 -12.10 2.56 33.43
N PHE A 211 -11.06 1.97 34.00
CA PHE A 211 -11.13 0.64 34.60
C PHE A 211 -11.60 0.73 36.05
N LYS A 212 -12.66 0.00 36.41
CA LYS A 212 -13.19 -0.02 37.79
C LYS A 212 -12.40 -0.99 38.67
N HIS A 213 -11.94 -2.10 38.09
CA HIS A 213 -11.31 -3.20 38.82
C HIS A 213 -9.78 -3.13 38.77
N ILE A 214 -9.22 -2.38 37.80
CA ILE A 214 -7.78 -2.24 37.62
C ILE A 214 -7.29 -0.96 38.30
N LYS A 215 -6.44 -1.13 39.31
CA LYS A 215 -5.93 -0.04 40.16
C LYS A 215 -4.44 0.23 39.88
N PRO A 216 -3.93 1.43 40.23
CA PRO A 216 -2.49 1.68 40.18
C PRO A 216 -1.72 0.73 41.11
N PHE A 217 -0.59 0.21 40.65
CA PHE A 217 0.30 -0.63 41.43
C PHE A 217 1.32 0.21 42.20
N ASP A 218 1.32 0.08 43.52
CA ASP A 218 2.41 0.56 44.38
C ASP A 218 3.50 -0.52 44.49
N LYS A 219 4.78 -0.12 44.48
CA LYS A 219 5.91 -1.04 44.68
C LYS A 219 5.86 -1.76 46.02
N ALA A 220 5.22 -1.18 47.04
CA ALA A 220 5.01 -1.86 48.31
C ALA A 220 4.18 -3.15 48.17
N TYR A 221 3.30 -3.22 47.15
CA TYR A 221 2.40 -4.36 46.95
C TYR A 221 3.09 -5.62 46.41
N ILE A 222 4.36 -5.54 45.99
CA ILE A 222 5.08 -6.71 45.48
C ILE A 222 5.15 -7.82 46.53
N ASP A 223 5.30 -7.42 47.80
CA ASP A 223 5.46 -8.32 48.94
C ASP A 223 4.11 -8.67 49.62
N ASN A 224 2.99 -8.05 49.18
CA ASN A 224 1.68 -8.33 49.77
C ASN A 224 1.29 -9.81 49.57
N PRO A 225 0.72 -10.45 50.60
CA PRO A 225 0.21 -11.81 50.48
C PRO A 225 -1.07 -11.87 49.63
N GLY A 226 -1.39 -13.05 49.12
CA GLY A 226 -2.59 -13.32 48.35
C GLY A 226 -2.44 -13.18 46.83
N ALA A 227 -3.48 -13.64 46.13
CA ALA A 227 -3.55 -13.60 44.68
C ALA A 227 -3.68 -12.15 44.18
N MET A 228 -3.02 -11.87 43.06
CA MET A 228 -3.16 -10.60 42.35
C MET A 228 -2.72 -10.76 40.90
N VAL A 229 -3.23 -9.90 40.03
CA VAL A 229 -2.77 -9.80 38.64
C VAL A 229 -2.08 -8.46 38.46
N VAL A 230 -0.87 -8.45 37.93
CA VAL A 230 -0.10 -7.21 37.74
C VAL A 230 0.40 -7.10 36.30
N PHE A 231 -0.04 -6.04 35.63
CA PHE A 231 0.58 -5.59 34.39
C PHE A 231 1.77 -4.69 34.70
N ALA A 232 2.94 -5.02 34.18
CA ALA A 232 4.15 -4.26 34.45
C ALA A 232 4.99 -3.99 33.21
N THR A 233 5.68 -2.86 33.19
CA THR A 233 6.60 -2.47 32.11
C THR A 233 8.05 -2.70 32.53
N PRO A 234 8.95 -3.00 31.57
CA PRO A 234 8.73 -3.23 30.13
C PRO A 234 8.32 -4.67 29.79
N GLY A 235 7.83 -4.87 28.55
CA GLY A 235 7.25 -6.14 28.07
C GLY A 235 8.20 -7.34 27.96
N MET A 236 9.52 -7.12 27.90
CA MET A 236 10.52 -8.18 27.69
C MET A 236 11.34 -8.54 28.93
N LEU A 237 10.94 -8.08 30.12
CA LEU A 237 11.63 -8.33 31.40
C LEU A 237 13.12 -7.92 31.44
N HIS A 238 13.58 -7.01 30.58
CA HIS A 238 14.99 -6.65 30.50
C HIS A 238 15.44 -5.67 31.59
N ALA A 239 14.52 -4.88 32.15
CA ALA A 239 14.80 -3.87 33.18
C ALA A 239 13.51 -3.50 33.92
N GLY A 240 13.55 -2.47 34.75
CA GLY A 240 12.35 -1.81 35.29
C GLY A 240 11.52 -2.66 36.25
N LEU A 241 10.26 -2.27 36.42
CA LEU A 241 9.37 -2.84 37.44
C LEU A 241 8.97 -4.27 37.11
N SER A 242 8.73 -4.61 35.84
CA SER A 242 8.39 -5.98 35.45
C SER A 242 9.49 -6.97 35.81
N LEU A 243 10.76 -6.59 35.62
CA LEU A 243 11.89 -7.41 36.04
C LEU A 243 12.00 -7.50 37.57
N GLN A 244 11.78 -6.39 38.29
CA GLN A 244 11.81 -6.39 39.76
C GLN A 244 10.75 -7.32 40.36
N ILE A 245 9.52 -7.30 39.82
CA ILE A 245 8.45 -8.20 40.23
C ILE A 245 8.82 -9.65 39.87
N PHE A 246 9.28 -9.88 38.63
CA PHE A 246 9.69 -11.20 38.18
C PHE A 246 10.74 -11.83 39.10
N LYS A 247 11.80 -11.09 39.47
CA LYS A 247 12.84 -11.58 40.37
C LYS A 247 12.30 -12.06 41.72
N LYS A 248 11.29 -11.38 42.27
CA LYS A 248 10.67 -11.74 43.56
C LYS A 248 9.65 -12.88 43.42
N TRP A 249 8.92 -12.95 42.32
CA TRP A 249 7.80 -13.88 42.16
C TRP A 249 8.19 -15.20 41.47
N ALA A 250 9.28 -15.21 40.69
CA ALA A 250 9.76 -16.38 39.97
C ALA A 250 10.07 -17.62 40.83
N PRO A 251 10.56 -17.50 42.08
CA PRO A 251 10.84 -18.67 42.91
C PRO A 251 9.61 -19.40 43.47
N ASN A 252 8.39 -18.87 43.31
CA ASN A 252 7.18 -19.50 43.82
C ASN A 252 6.40 -20.18 42.69
N GLU A 253 6.12 -21.48 42.86
CA GLU A 253 5.44 -22.34 41.88
C GLU A 253 3.95 -22.03 41.69
N LEU A 254 3.29 -21.39 42.66
CA LEU A 254 1.90 -20.96 42.52
C LEU A 254 1.76 -19.76 41.57
N ASN A 255 2.84 -19.01 41.36
CA ASN A 255 2.82 -17.83 40.52
C ASN A 255 2.92 -18.20 39.04
N MET A 256 2.50 -17.27 38.19
CA MET A 256 2.60 -17.40 36.75
C MET A 256 3.06 -16.09 36.10
N VAL A 257 3.90 -16.20 35.08
CA VAL A 257 4.21 -15.10 34.17
C VAL A 257 3.63 -15.41 32.80
N ILE A 258 2.82 -14.49 32.28
CA ILE A 258 2.24 -14.61 30.92
C ILE A 258 2.95 -13.61 30.02
N MET A 259 3.76 -14.11 29.09
CA MET A 259 4.41 -13.29 28.07
C MET A 259 3.45 -13.09 26.88
N PRO A 260 2.95 -11.85 26.65
CA PRO A 260 1.90 -11.61 25.66
C PRO A 260 2.42 -11.37 24.24
N GLY A 261 3.73 -11.25 24.05
CA GLY A 261 4.32 -10.82 22.78
C GLY A 261 5.75 -11.29 22.58
N PHE A 262 6.34 -10.87 21.46
CA PHE A 262 7.68 -11.27 21.07
C PHE A 262 8.73 -10.77 22.06
N CYS A 263 9.74 -11.60 22.32
CA CYS A 263 10.92 -11.21 23.08
C CYS A 263 12.15 -11.35 22.20
N VAL A 264 12.90 -10.25 22.07
CA VAL A 264 14.17 -10.25 21.33
C VAL A 264 15.18 -11.17 22.03
N GLN A 265 15.97 -11.89 21.24
CA GLN A 265 17.05 -12.74 21.72
C GLN A 265 17.99 -11.96 22.67
N GLY A 266 18.40 -12.60 23.74
CA GLY A 266 19.26 -12.00 24.78
C GLY A 266 18.49 -11.35 25.93
N THR A 267 17.20 -11.06 25.78
CA THR A 267 16.37 -10.57 26.89
C THR A 267 16.06 -11.66 27.91
N VAL A 268 15.77 -11.27 29.16
CA VAL A 268 15.30 -12.20 30.20
C VAL A 268 14.02 -12.89 29.76
N GLY A 269 13.07 -12.15 29.17
CA GLY A 269 11.83 -12.71 28.64
C GLY A 269 12.08 -13.84 27.65
N HIS A 270 13.01 -13.66 26.71
CA HIS A 270 13.40 -14.72 25.77
C HIS A 270 13.99 -15.94 26.50
N LYS A 271 14.93 -15.74 27.43
CA LYS A 271 15.55 -16.84 28.20
C LYS A 271 14.50 -17.68 28.96
N VAL A 272 13.55 -17.00 29.62
CA VAL A 272 12.47 -17.64 30.37
C VAL A 272 11.55 -18.43 29.44
N LEU A 273 11.19 -17.86 28.27
CA LEU A 273 10.39 -18.54 27.25
C LEU A 273 11.11 -19.74 26.62
N SER A 274 12.43 -19.71 26.51
CA SER A 274 13.25 -20.84 26.08
C SER A 274 13.39 -21.95 27.15
N GLY A 275 12.74 -21.81 28.31
CA GLY A 275 12.72 -22.82 29.36
C GLY A 275 13.84 -22.70 30.40
N ALA A 276 14.57 -21.57 30.45
CA ALA A 276 15.61 -21.37 31.45
C ALA A 276 15.04 -21.41 32.88
N LYS A 277 15.47 -22.41 33.67
CA LYS A 277 15.05 -22.59 35.07
C LYS A 277 15.90 -21.82 36.07
N ARG A 278 17.06 -21.32 35.66
CA ARG A 278 17.96 -20.49 36.47
C ARG A 278 18.45 -19.33 35.62
N ILE A 279 18.34 -18.11 36.15
CA ILE A 279 18.77 -16.89 35.47
C ILE A 279 19.74 -16.15 36.35
N GLU A 280 20.96 -15.98 35.85
CA GLU A 280 21.98 -15.15 36.45
C GLU A 280 21.88 -13.71 35.93
N PHE A 281 21.91 -12.76 36.86
CA PHE A 281 21.91 -11.33 36.60
C PHE A 281 23.29 -10.72 36.81
N GLU A 282 23.53 -9.53 36.26
CA GLU A 282 24.82 -8.82 36.29
C GLU A 282 25.42 -8.66 37.70
N ASN A 283 24.58 -8.56 38.72
CA ASN A 283 24.99 -8.47 40.12
C ASN A 283 25.28 -9.85 40.77
N ARG A 284 25.52 -10.90 39.97
CA ARG A 284 25.68 -12.31 40.39
C ARG A 284 24.49 -12.89 41.16
N GLN A 285 23.35 -12.21 41.13
CA GLN A 285 22.11 -12.73 41.70
C GLN A 285 21.59 -13.84 40.79
N ILE A 286 21.37 -15.02 41.35
CA ILE A 286 20.73 -16.14 40.66
C ILE A 286 19.27 -16.22 41.12
N VAL A 287 18.34 -16.24 40.16
CA VAL A 287 16.92 -16.43 40.43
C VAL A 287 16.48 -17.77 39.84
N GLU A 288 15.88 -18.62 40.67
CA GLU A 288 15.23 -19.85 40.22
C GLU A 288 13.83 -19.53 39.68
N VAL A 289 13.52 -20.06 38.50
CA VAL A 289 12.23 -19.89 37.83
C VAL A 289 11.40 -21.15 38.07
N LYS A 290 10.67 -21.15 39.19
CA LYS A 290 9.71 -22.20 39.57
C LYS A 290 8.28 -21.87 39.14
N MET A 291 7.96 -20.58 39.01
CA MET A 291 6.67 -20.10 38.52
C MET A 291 6.34 -20.65 37.14
N ALA A 292 5.04 -20.80 36.84
CA ALA A 292 4.59 -21.16 35.51
C ALA A 292 4.94 -20.06 34.49
N VAL A 293 5.43 -20.46 33.32
CA VAL A 293 5.81 -19.55 32.23
C VAL A 293 4.92 -19.87 31.04
N GLU A 294 4.07 -18.92 30.68
CA GLU A 294 3.11 -19.08 29.59
C GLU A 294 3.39 -18.07 28.48
N TYR A 295 3.49 -18.55 27.24
CA TYR A 295 3.51 -17.69 26.07
C TYR A 295 2.13 -17.68 25.43
N LEU A 296 1.50 -16.51 25.40
CA LEU A 296 0.23 -16.30 24.74
C LEU A 296 0.40 -15.23 23.69
N SER A 297 0.34 -15.60 22.40
CA SER A 297 0.60 -14.68 21.31
C SER A 297 -0.54 -13.66 21.15
N PHE A 298 -0.47 -12.58 21.92
CA PHE A 298 -1.23 -11.36 21.73
C PHE A 298 -0.34 -10.30 21.09
N SER A 299 0.44 -10.65 20.09
CA SER A 299 1.19 -9.66 19.34
C SER A 299 0.26 -8.75 18.54
N ALA A 300 0.59 -7.46 18.47
CA ALA A 300 -0.09 -6.47 17.62
C ALA A 300 0.49 -6.37 16.21
N HIS A 301 1.49 -7.18 15.88
CA HIS A 301 2.11 -7.20 14.55
C HIS A 301 1.32 -8.09 13.59
N ALA A 302 1.47 -7.87 12.28
CA ALA A 302 0.86 -8.74 11.28
C ALA A 302 1.47 -10.15 11.39
N ASP A 303 0.62 -11.18 11.31
CA ASP A 303 1.07 -12.56 11.15
C ASP A 303 1.24 -12.89 9.66
N ALA A 304 1.77 -14.07 9.34
CA ALA A 304 2.00 -14.47 7.95
C ALA A 304 0.73 -14.34 7.09
N LYS A 305 -0.44 -14.66 7.66
CA LYS A 305 -1.73 -14.51 6.98
C LYS A 305 -2.07 -13.04 6.73
N GLY A 306 -1.92 -12.18 7.73
CA GLY A 306 -2.15 -10.74 7.60
C GLY A 306 -1.23 -10.09 6.56
N ILE A 307 0.05 -10.49 6.50
CA ILE A 307 0.99 -9.96 5.51
C ILE A 307 0.54 -10.32 4.09
N MET A 308 0.21 -11.60 3.84
CA MET A 308 -0.28 -12.05 2.54
C MET A 308 -1.61 -11.38 2.16
N GLN A 309 -2.51 -11.15 3.12
CA GLN A 309 -3.77 -10.44 2.89
C GLN A 309 -3.56 -8.99 2.45
N LEU A 310 -2.62 -8.27 3.08
CA LEU A 310 -2.32 -6.89 2.69
C LEU A 310 -1.72 -6.84 1.28
N ILE A 311 -0.77 -7.73 0.96
CA ILE A 311 -0.17 -7.83 -0.38
C ILE A 311 -1.25 -8.09 -1.43
N GLN A 312 -2.12 -9.08 -1.19
CA GLN A 312 -3.22 -9.43 -2.09
C GLN A 312 -4.16 -8.25 -2.32
N TYR A 313 -4.50 -7.51 -1.27
CA TYR A 313 -5.44 -6.38 -1.37
C TYR A 313 -4.82 -5.18 -2.09
N CYS A 314 -3.55 -4.86 -1.80
CA CYS A 314 -2.86 -3.72 -2.39
C CYS A 314 -2.50 -3.93 -3.87
N GLU A 315 -2.30 -5.19 -4.30
CA GLU A 315 -1.80 -5.56 -5.63
C GLU A 315 -0.52 -4.79 -6.03
N PRO A 316 0.54 -4.81 -5.21
CA PRO A 316 1.78 -4.09 -5.53
C PRO A 316 2.52 -4.77 -6.70
N LYS A 317 3.36 -4.02 -7.41
CA LYS A 317 4.24 -4.59 -8.44
C LYS A 317 5.45 -5.32 -7.83
N ASN A 318 5.94 -4.84 -6.69
CA ASN A 318 7.08 -5.40 -5.97
C ASN A 318 6.83 -5.34 -4.46
N VAL A 319 7.44 -6.26 -3.71
CA VAL A 319 7.39 -6.30 -2.24
C VAL A 319 8.80 -6.22 -1.66
N MET A 320 8.98 -5.46 -0.58
CA MET A 320 10.20 -5.43 0.22
C MET A 320 9.87 -5.77 1.67
N LEU A 321 10.49 -6.84 2.18
CA LEU A 321 10.38 -7.25 3.57
C LEU A 321 11.45 -6.55 4.39
N VAL A 322 11.01 -5.90 5.47
CA VAL A 322 11.86 -5.27 6.47
C VAL A 322 11.42 -5.73 7.87
N HIS A 323 12.19 -5.38 8.89
CA HIS A 323 11.85 -5.63 10.30
C HIS A 323 11.44 -7.10 10.57
N GLY A 324 12.38 -8.03 10.40
CA GLY A 324 12.19 -9.45 10.66
C GLY A 324 13.51 -10.21 10.79
N GLU A 325 13.44 -11.49 11.13
CA GLU A 325 14.61 -12.38 11.15
C GLU A 325 14.92 -12.88 9.74
N PHE A 326 16.19 -12.87 9.34
CA PHE A 326 16.64 -13.21 7.98
C PHE A 326 16.05 -14.53 7.46
N ALA A 327 16.19 -15.62 8.21
CA ALA A 327 15.69 -16.93 7.82
C ALA A 327 14.16 -16.96 7.61
N LYS A 328 13.41 -16.21 8.43
CA LYS A 328 11.94 -16.12 8.32
C LYS A 328 11.52 -15.23 7.15
N MET A 329 12.29 -14.16 6.87
CA MET A 329 12.08 -13.30 5.71
C MET A 329 12.33 -14.06 4.40
N GLU A 330 13.39 -14.87 4.32
CA GLU A 330 13.66 -15.71 3.14
C GLU A 330 12.51 -16.69 2.86
N TYR A 331 11.97 -17.34 3.90
CA TYR A 331 10.79 -18.20 3.76
C TYR A 331 9.58 -17.45 3.19
N LEU A 332 9.25 -16.28 3.75
CA LEU A 332 8.09 -15.50 3.31
C LEU A 332 8.29 -14.91 1.90
N LYS A 333 9.51 -14.52 1.55
CA LYS A 333 9.88 -14.05 0.21
C LYS A 333 9.60 -15.11 -0.85
N GLU A 334 10.03 -16.35 -0.61
CA GLU A 334 9.75 -17.45 -1.54
C GLU A 334 8.25 -17.74 -1.63
N LYS A 335 7.52 -17.67 -0.52
CA LYS A 335 6.06 -17.81 -0.51
C LYS A 335 5.36 -16.71 -1.31
N ILE A 336 5.77 -15.45 -1.18
CA ILE A 336 5.22 -14.31 -1.94
C ILE A 336 5.44 -14.49 -3.44
N LYS A 337 6.64 -14.91 -3.85
CA LYS A 337 6.95 -15.22 -5.26
C LYS A 337 6.07 -16.34 -5.80
N GLN A 338 5.88 -17.41 -5.04
CA GLN A 338 5.08 -18.57 -5.46
C GLN A 338 3.59 -18.25 -5.56
N GLU A 339 3.01 -17.53 -4.59
CA GLU A 339 1.56 -17.27 -4.56
C GLU A 339 1.14 -16.10 -5.47
N PHE A 340 1.96 -15.06 -5.61
CA PHE A 340 1.59 -13.84 -6.34
C PHE A 340 2.39 -13.59 -7.62
N GLY A 341 3.49 -14.33 -7.86
CA GLY A 341 4.37 -14.06 -9.00
C GLY A 341 5.09 -12.71 -8.93
N LEU A 342 5.22 -12.13 -7.73
CA LEU A 342 5.82 -10.82 -7.51
C LEU A 342 7.30 -10.92 -7.16
N ASN A 343 8.09 -9.94 -7.60
CA ASN A 343 9.44 -9.78 -7.10
C ASN A 343 9.40 -9.37 -5.63
N CYS A 344 10.17 -10.08 -4.79
CA CYS A 344 10.25 -9.83 -3.37
C CYS A 344 11.71 -9.67 -2.92
N TYR A 345 11.98 -8.58 -2.20
CA TYR A 345 13.30 -8.17 -1.72
C TYR A 345 13.35 -8.20 -0.19
N ASN A 346 14.53 -8.36 0.39
CA ASN A 346 14.78 -8.34 1.84
C ASN A 346 16.23 -7.90 2.11
N PRO A 347 16.59 -6.65 1.73
CA PRO A 347 17.96 -6.17 1.78
C PRO A 347 18.53 -6.19 3.20
N ALA A 348 19.84 -6.40 3.32
CA ALA A 348 20.53 -6.28 4.59
C ALA A 348 20.65 -4.81 5.02
N ASN A 349 20.96 -4.57 6.31
CA ASN A 349 21.18 -3.22 6.80
C ASN A 349 22.34 -2.54 6.05
N GLY A 350 22.09 -1.33 5.52
CA GLY A 350 23.07 -0.56 4.76
C GLY A 350 23.14 -0.91 3.27
N GLU A 351 22.40 -1.92 2.81
CA GLU A 351 22.33 -2.28 1.40
C GLU A 351 21.37 -1.35 0.63
N THR A 352 21.74 -0.99 -0.60
CA THR A 352 20.87 -0.22 -1.51
C THR A 352 20.20 -1.16 -2.51
N CYS A 353 18.87 -1.12 -2.57
CA CYS A 353 18.10 -1.89 -3.54
C CYS A 353 17.64 -0.98 -4.69
N VAL A 354 17.85 -1.41 -5.93
CA VAL A 354 17.40 -0.71 -7.14
C VAL A 354 16.25 -1.49 -7.75
N ILE A 355 15.08 -0.84 -7.87
CA ILE A 355 13.88 -1.43 -8.44
C ILE A 355 13.51 -0.67 -9.72
N THR A 356 13.64 -1.35 -10.85
CA THR A 356 13.28 -0.80 -12.14
C THR A 356 11.76 -0.69 -12.26
N THR A 357 11.26 0.51 -12.48
CA THR A 357 9.84 0.78 -12.73
C THR A 357 9.64 1.23 -14.16
N THR A 358 8.48 0.89 -14.74
CA THR A 358 8.11 1.40 -16.07
C THR A 358 7.74 2.86 -15.95
N SER A 359 8.48 3.75 -16.61
CA SER A 359 8.11 5.15 -16.71
C SER A 359 6.83 5.28 -17.54
N LYS A 360 5.81 5.90 -16.98
CA LYS A 360 4.60 6.27 -17.71
C LYS A 360 4.73 7.73 -18.10
N VAL A 361 4.79 8.00 -19.40
CA VAL A 361 4.72 9.36 -19.91
C VAL A 361 3.24 9.71 -20.07
N PRO A 362 2.70 10.67 -19.30
CA PRO A 362 1.33 11.12 -19.51
C PRO A 362 1.23 11.79 -20.88
N VAL A 363 0.23 11.38 -21.66
CA VAL A 363 -0.07 11.97 -22.97
C VAL A 363 -1.54 12.37 -22.95
N ASP A 364 -1.80 13.66 -23.11
CA ASP A 364 -3.15 14.19 -23.22
C ASP A 364 -3.72 13.89 -24.62
N ALA A 365 -5.03 13.95 -24.77
CA ALA A 365 -5.69 13.84 -26.07
C ALA A 365 -6.69 14.98 -26.24
N SER A 366 -6.68 15.63 -27.40
CA SER A 366 -7.58 16.73 -27.69
C SER A 366 -9.04 16.28 -27.68
N LEU A 367 -9.92 17.14 -27.18
CA LEU A 367 -11.35 16.84 -27.13
C LEU A 367 -11.94 16.65 -28.53
N ALA A 368 -11.41 17.37 -29.53
CA ALA A 368 -11.85 17.28 -30.92
C ALA A 368 -11.55 15.89 -31.50
N LEU A 369 -10.33 15.38 -31.28
CA LEU A 369 -9.91 14.05 -31.69
C LEU A 369 -10.80 12.96 -31.07
N LEU A 370 -11.02 13.03 -29.74
CA LEU A 370 -11.84 12.04 -29.04
C LEU A 370 -13.30 12.04 -29.53
N LYS A 371 -13.88 13.21 -29.81
CA LYS A 371 -15.25 13.33 -30.35
C LYS A 371 -15.35 12.78 -31.77
N ALA A 372 -14.37 13.07 -32.62
CA ALA A 372 -14.34 12.57 -34.00
C ALA A 372 -14.28 11.04 -34.04
N GLU A 373 -13.41 10.44 -33.22
CA GLU A 373 -13.28 8.99 -33.12
C GLU A 373 -14.53 8.33 -32.53
N ALA A 374 -15.12 8.92 -31.49
CA ALA A 374 -16.37 8.42 -30.92
C ALA A 374 -17.52 8.41 -31.95
N LYS A 375 -17.61 9.43 -32.80
CA LYS A 375 -18.60 9.50 -33.89
C LYS A 375 -18.37 8.41 -34.93
N ARG A 376 -17.12 8.21 -35.38
CA ARG A 376 -16.75 7.15 -36.33
C ARG A 376 -17.07 5.76 -35.79
N TYR A 377 -16.73 5.50 -34.53
CA TYR A 377 -17.02 4.22 -33.88
C TYR A 377 -18.52 3.98 -33.73
N SER A 378 -19.29 5.01 -33.35
CA SER A 378 -20.75 4.89 -33.17
C SER A 378 -21.52 4.74 -34.48
N ALA A 379 -20.93 5.10 -35.62
CA ALA A 379 -21.50 4.88 -36.94
C ALA A 379 -21.41 3.41 -37.39
N LEU A 380 -20.67 2.57 -36.66
CA LEU A 380 -20.46 1.17 -36.97
C LEU A 380 -21.30 0.27 -36.03
N PRO A 381 -21.68 -0.94 -36.47
CA PRO A 381 -22.36 -1.90 -35.61
C PRO A 381 -21.52 -2.21 -34.35
N PRO A 382 -22.16 -2.33 -33.17
CA PRO A 382 -21.46 -2.59 -31.93
C PRO A 382 -20.74 -3.95 -31.98
N ASP A 383 -19.42 -3.92 -31.83
CA ASP A 383 -18.57 -5.11 -31.80
C ASP A 383 -17.54 -4.97 -30.66
N PRO A 384 -17.62 -5.83 -29.62
CA PRO A 384 -16.74 -5.77 -28.46
C PRO A 384 -15.29 -6.21 -28.76
N LYS A 385 -15.03 -6.86 -29.91
CA LYS A 385 -13.69 -7.27 -30.33
C LYS A 385 -13.03 -6.26 -31.28
N ARG A 386 -13.77 -5.24 -31.74
CA ARG A 386 -13.25 -4.22 -32.65
C ARG A 386 -12.24 -3.33 -31.94
N ARG A 387 -10.98 -3.42 -32.37
CA ARG A 387 -9.91 -2.51 -31.93
C ARG A 387 -10.23 -1.08 -32.39
N ARG A 388 -10.09 -0.10 -31.50
CA ARG A 388 -10.18 1.32 -31.85
C ARG A 388 -8.78 1.82 -32.17
N LEU A 389 -8.53 2.16 -33.43
CA LEU A 389 -7.26 2.72 -33.87
C LEU A 389 -7.37 4.24 -33.89
N LEU A 390 -6.67 4.89 -32.97
CA LEU A 390 -6.60 6.35 -32.92
C LEU A 390 -5.46 6.83 -33.84
N HIS A 391 -5.80 7.44 -34.97
CA HIS A 391 -4.84 8.12 -35.83
C HIS A 391 -4.76 9.59 -35.44
N SER A 392 -3.58 10.05 -35.02
CA SER A 392 -3.36 11.42 -34.54
C SER A 392 -1.90 11.82 -34.64
N VAL A 393 -1.64 13.12 -34.53
CA VAL A 393 -0.29 13.68 -34.44
C VAL A 393 0.04 13.91 -32.96
N LEU A 394 1.19 13.39 -32.52
CA LEU A 394 1.73 13.70 -31.19
C LEU A 394 2.44 15.06 -31.25
N VAL A 395 1.91 16.04 -30.54
CA VAL A 395 2.49 17.37 -30.42
C VAL A 395 3.17 17.49 -29.06
N LEU A 396 4.44 17.87 -29.06
CA LEU A 396 5.19 18.24 -27.86
C LEU A 396 5.29 19.77 -27.80
N ARG A 397 4.73 20.38 -26.76
CA ARG A 397 4.78 21.83 -26.53
C ARG A 397 4.99 22.11 -25.04
N ASP A 398 6.05 22.86 -24.71
CA ASP A 398 6.36 23.27 -23.34
C ASP A 398 6.34 22.10 -22.34
N ASP A 399 6.98 20.98 -22.71
CA ASP A 399 7.01 19.69 -21.97
C ASP A 399 5.66 18.97 -21.79
N VAL A 400 4.59 19.47 -22.41
CA VAL A 400 3.28 18.79 -22.48
C VAL A 400 3.17 18.02 -23.79
N MET A 401 2.83 16.73 -23.68
CA MET A 401 2.55 15.85 -24.81
C MET A 401 1.05 15.73 -25.03
N CYS A 402 0.56 16.07 -26.22
CA CYS A 402 -0.85 15.99 -26.57
C CYS A 402 -1.06 15.35 -27.94
N LEU A 403 -1.98 14.38 -28.03
CA LEU A 403 -2.47 13.80 -29.27
C LEU A 403 -3.55 14.70 -29.85
N MET A 404 -3.34 15.17 -31.08
CA MET A 404 -4.23 16.11 -31.77
C MET A 404 -4.52 15.62 -33.19
N ASP A 405 -5.65 16.08 -33.74
CA ASP A 405 -5.94 15.86 -35.16
C ASP A 405 -5.00 16.70 -36.04
N ALA A 406 -4.60 16.20 -37.21
CA ALA A 406 -3.66 16.90 -38.09
C ALA A 406 -4.16 18.30 -38.50
N ASP A 407 -5.47 18.48 -38.70
CA ASP A 407 -6.04 19.78 -39.06
C ASP A 407 -6.08 20.72 -37.85
N GLU A 408 -6.19 20.18 -36.64
CA GLU A 408 -6.09 20.93 -35.39
C GLU A 408 -4.65 21.40 -35.14
N VAL A 409 -3.66 20.54 -35.41
CA VAL A 409 -2.24 20.88 -35.35
C VAL A 409 -1.91 22.01 -36.32
N ALA A 410 -2.35 21.89 -37.58
CA ALA A 410 -2.12 22.93 -38.59
C ALA A 410 -2.65 24.30 -38.14
N LYS A 411 -3.85 24.34 -37.56
CA LYS A 411 -4.46 25.57 -37.02
C LYS A 411 -3.72 26.12 -35.81
N THR A 412 -3.34 25.27 -34.87
CA THR A 412 -2.73 25.70 -33.59
C THR A 412 -1.26 26.08 -33.72
N THR A 413 -0.53 25.46 -34.66
CA THR A 413 0.88 25.76 -34.95
C THR A 413 1.06 26.85 -36.00
N GLY A 414 0.00 27.19 -36.74
CA GLY A 414 0.09 28.09 -37.89
C GLY A 414 0.80 27.47 -39.11
N ILE A 415 1.10 26.17 -39.08
CA ILE A 415 1.72 25.45 -40.19
C ILE A 415 0.63 25.12 -41.20
N SER A 416 0.78 25.58 -42.44
CA SER A 416 -0.09 25.17 -43.53
C SER A 416 0.16 23.71 -43.90
N LYS A 417 -0.91 22.94 -44.05
CA LYS A 417 -0.82 21.56 -44.51
C LYS A 417 -0.28 21.54 -45.94
N HIS A 418 0.92 20.99 -46.12
CA HIS A 418 1.50 20.78 -47.44
C HIS A 418 0.89 19.52 -48.05
N VAL A 419 0.01 19.69 -49.02
CA VAL A 419 -0.62 18.58 -49.76
C VAL A 419 0.16 18.40 -51.06
N VAL A 420 0.88 17.29 -51.17
CA VAL A 420 1.58 16.93 -52.40
C VAL A 420 0.63 16.10 -53.23
N ARG A 421 0.38 16.52 -54.48
CA ARG A 421 -0.39 15.76 -55.45
C ARG A 421 0.57 15.14 -56.46
N PHE A 422 0.60 13.81 -56.50
CA PHE A 422 1.28 13.05 -57.52
C PHE A 422 0.36 12.95 -58.73
N THR A 423 0.92 12.99 -59.93
CA THR A 423 0.17 12.81 -61.18
C THR A 423 1.04 12.04 -62.16
N SER A 424 0.52 10.91 -62.62
CA SER A 424 1.14 10.08 -63.64
C SER A 424 0.22 10.02 -64.85
N ILE A 425 0.84 9.93 -66.03
CA ILE A 425 0.15 9.92 -67.31
C ILE A 425 0.43 8.58 -67.98
N ILE A 426 -0.62 7.83 -68.29
CA ILE A 426 -0.55 6.61 -69.09
C ILE A 426 -1.07 6.94 -70.50
N GLN A 427 -0.29 6.62 -71.53
CA GLN A 427 -0.70 6.78 -72.92
C GLN A 427 -1.45 5.53 -73.39
N VAL A 428 -2.62 5.71 -73.99
CA VAL A 428 -3.51 4.63 -74.44
C VAL A 428 -3.94 4.88 -75.88
N ARG A 429 -3.90 3.82 -76.68
CA ARG A 429 -4.49 3.79 -78.02
C ARG A 429 -5.80 3.02 -77.98
N ASP A 430 -6.91 3.73 -77.78
CA ASP A 430 -8.26 3.17 -77.78
C ASP A 430 -9.11 4.04 -78.69
N SER A 431 -9.89 3.45 -79.60
CA SER A 431 -10.71 4.21 -80.55
C SER A 431 -12.01 4.71 -79.91
N GLY A 432 -12.45 5.91 -80.31
CA GLY A 432 -13.72 6.53 -79.91
C GLY A 432 -13.59 7.57 -78.79
N PRO A 433 -14.69 8.10 -78.23
CA PRO A 433 -14.63 9.24 -77.32
C PRO A 433 -14.01 8.88 -75.97
N ALA A 434 -13.28 9.81 -75.35
CA ALA A 434 -12.63 9.64 -74.04
C ALA A 434 -13.58 9.16 -72.93
N GLN A 435 -14.86 9.54 -73.01
CA GLN A 435 -15.89 9.11 -72.07
C GLN A 435 -16.20 7.61 -72.16
N ALA A 436 -16.13 7.01 -73.35
CA ALA A 436 -16.28 5.56 -73.51
C ALA A 436 -15.13 4.82 -72.85
N THR A 437 -13.89 5.30 -73.00
CA THR A 437 -12.71 4.75 -72.34
C THR A 437 -12.81 4.89 -70.82
N THR A 438 -13.29 6.02 -70.31
CA THR A 438 -13.53 6.21 -68.87
C THR A 438 -14.52 5.17 -68.31
N ILE A 439 -15.61 4.91 -69.02
CA ILE A 439 -16.61 3.89 -68.61
C ILE A 439 -15.99 2.47 -68.65
N LYS A 440 -15.15 2.17 -69.65
CA LYS A 440 -14.41 0.90 -69.72
C LYS A 440 -13.47 0.71 -68.52
N LEU A 441 -12.82 1.77 -68.05
CA LEU A 441 -11.93 1.73 -66.87
C LEU A 441 -12.69 1.62 -65.54
N PHE A 442 -13.92 2.13 -65.49
CA PHE A 442 -14.71 2.19 -64.26
C PHE A 442 -15.10 0.81 -63.70
N GLN A 443 -15.56 -0.11 -64.56
CA GLN A 443 -16.00 -1.44 -64.10
C GLN A 443 -14.87 -2.27 -63.48
N PRO A 444 -13.69 -2.42 -64.13
CA PRO A 444 -12.58 -3.16 -63.55
C PRO A 444 -12.07 -2.56 -62.23
N LEU A 445 -12.04 -1.23 -62.11
CA LEU A 445 -11.66 -0.57 -60.86
C LEU A 445 -12.66 -0.84 -59.75
N LYS A 446 -13.97 -0.82 -60.05
CA LYS A 446 -15.02 -1.11 -59.08
C LYS A 446 -15.02 -2.57 -58.63
N GLU A 447 -14.74 -3.51 -59.53
CA GLU A 447 -14.65 -4.94 -59.20
C GLU A 447 -13.43 -5.26 -58.34
N ARG A 448 -12.31 -4.57 -58.57
CA ARG A 448 -11.04 -4.84 -57.89
C ARG A 448 -10.92 -4.13 -56.54
N LEU A 449 -11.57 -2.98 -56.36
CA LEU A 449 -11.55 -2.18 -55.14
C LEU A 449 -12.83 -2.40 -54.33
N THR A 450 -13.10 -3.64 -53.91
CA THR A 450 -14.35 -4.01 -53.21
C THR A 450 -14.54 -3.31 -51.87
N ASP A 451 -13.44 -2.92 -51.22
CA ASP A 451 -13.44 -2.26 -49.92
C ASP A 451 -13.58 -0.73 -50.03
N TRP A 452 -13.58 -0.18 -51.25
CA TRP A 452 -13.60 1.27 -51.49
C TRP A 452 -14.82 1.71 -52.30
N THR A 453 -15.27 2.93 -52.07
CA THR A 453 -16.38 3.52 -52.83
C THR A 453 -15.83 4.17 -54.11
N VAL A 454 -15.98 3.48 -55.24
CA VAL A 454 -15.58 3.99 -56.56
C VAL A 454 -16.73 4.78 -57.19
N LEU A 455 -16.52 6.07 -57.43
CA LEU A 455 -17.53 6.99 -57.98
C LEU A 455 -17.14 7.47 -59.37
N LEU A 456 -18.13 7.64 -60.24
CA LEU A 456 -17.98 8.30 -61.53
C LEU A 456 -18.64 9.68 -61.44
N ILE A 457 -17.83 10.75 -61.44
CA ILE A 457 -18.28 12.13 -61.27
C ILE A 457 -17.73 12.95 -62.44
N ASP A 458 -18.61 13.62 -63.18
CA ASP A 458 -18.25 14.52 -64.31
C ASP A 458 -17.26 13.91 -65.31
N GLY A 459 -17.45 12.62 -65.64
CA GLY A 459 -16.57 11.91 -66.60
C GLY A 459 -15.18 11.57 -66.07
N SER A 460 -14.97 11.63 -64.75
CA SER A 460 -13.75 11.17 -64.07
C SER A 460 -14.09 10.11 -63.02
N ILE A 461 -13.17 9.17 -62.77
CA ILE A 461 -13.31 8.16 -61.73
C ILE A 461 -12.64 8.67 -60.47
N SER A 462 -13.33 8.65 -59.34
CA SER A 462 -12.82 9.10 -58.04
C SER A 462 -12.90 7.97 -57.02
N VAL A 463 -11.79 7.76 -56.31
CA VAL A 463 -11.66 6.84 -55.16
C VAL A 463 -10.86 7.55 -54.08
N GLU A 464 -11.51 7.95 -52.98
CA GLU A 464 -10.90 8.82 -51.96
C GLU A 464 -10.22 10.05 -52.58
N SER A 465 -8.90 10.24 -52.37
CA SER A 465 -8.15 11.32 -53.00
C SER A 465 -7.60 11.01 -54.40
N VAL A 466 -7.78 9.78 -54.89
CA VAL A 466 -7.36 9.33 -56.23
C VAL A 466 -8.39 9.74 -57.27
N LEU A 467 -7.93 10.42 -58.32
CA LEU A 467 -8.70 10.86 -59.48
C LEU A 467 -8.10 10.26 -60.74
N VAL A 468 -8.92 9.55 -61.52
CA VAL A 468 -8.56 9.07 -62.85
C VAL A 468 -9.37 9.83 -63.89
N LYS A 469 -8.69 10.58 -64.75
CA LYS A 469 -9.30 11.37 -65.82
C LYS A 469 -8.72 10.95 -67.16
N VAL A 470 -9.59 10.77 -68.16
CA VAL A 470 -9.17 10.45 -69.52
C VAL A 470 -9.37 11.68 -70.40
N GLU A 471 -8.32 12.14 -71.05
CA GLU A 471 -8.38 13.24 -72.03
C GLU A 471 -7.63 12.85 -73.31
N GLY A 472 -8.03 13.41 -74.45
CA GLY A 472 -7.38 13.18 -75.74
C GLY A 472 -8.38 12.97 -76.88
N ASP A 473 -7.83 12.87 -78.08
CA ASP A 473 -8.59 12.70 -79.33
C ASP A 473 -8.93 11.22 -79.57
N ASP A 474 -9.75 10.94 -80.59
CA ASP A 474 -10.32 9.61 -80.82
C ASP A 474 -9.29 8.50 -81.09
N ASP A 475 -8.03 8.83 -81.41
CA ASP A 475 -6.95 7.89 -81.73
C ASP A 475 -5.84 7.78 -80.66
N GLN A 476 -5.66 8.81 -79.82
CA GLN A 476 -4.66 8.83 -78.75
C GLN A 476 -5.20 9.52 -77.50
N LYS A 477 -5.20 8.79 -76.38
CA LYS A 477 -5.72 9.25 -75.09
C LYS A 477 -4.66 9.18 -74.01
N SER A 478 -4.67 10.19 -73.15
CA SER A 478 -3.90 10.26 -71.92
C SER A 478 -4.81 9.97 -70.74
N VAL A 479 -4.48 8.94 -69.97
CA VAL A 479 -5.12 8.63 -68.69
C VAL A 479 -4.27 9.26 -67.60
N TYR A 480 -4.81 10.32 -66.99
CA TYR A 480 -4.23 11.00 -65.85
C TYR A 480 -4.68 10.29 -64.58
N VAL A 481 -3.71 9.79 -63.81
CA VAL A 481 -3.95 9.22 -62.48
C VAL A 481 -3.29 10.17 -61.48
N SER A 482 -4.11 10.86 -60.69
CA SER A 482 -3.66 11.86 -59.72
C SER A 482 -4.13 11.52 -58.32
N TRP A 483 -3.27 11.57 -57.33
CA TRP A 483 -3.63 11.30 -55.93
C TRP A 483 -2.85 12.18 -54.96
N THR A 484 -3.33 12.31 -53.72
CA THR A 484 -2.61 13.06 -52.69
C THR A 484 -1.68 12.14 -51.90
N ASN A 485 -0.65 12.71 -51.27
CA ASN A 485 0.31 11.98 -50.44
C ASN A 485 -0.30 11.21 -49.25
N GLN A 486 -1.57 11.45 -48.91
CA GLN A 486 -2.27 10.67 -47.87
C GLN A 486 -2.65 9.27 -48.35
N ASP A 487 -2.87 9.10 -49.66
CA ASP A 487 -3.32 7.85 -50.28
C ASP A 487 -2.28 7.33 -51.29
N GLU A 488 -0.98 7.49 -51.00
CA GLU A 488 0.11 7.09 -51.91
C GLU A 488 0.04 5.62 -52.30
N ASP A 489 -0.22 4.74 -51.33
CA ASP A 489 -0.31 3.29 -51.55
C ASP A 489 -1.49 2.95 -52.46
N LEU A 490 -2.64 3.59 -52.25
CA LEU A 490 -3.84 3.40 -53.06
C LEU A 490 -3.64 3.96 -54.48
N GLY A 491 -3.07 5.15 -54.59
CA GLY A 491 -2.73 5.78 -55.87
C GLY A 491 -1.75 4.96 -56.68
N SER A 492 -0.67 4.49 -56.06
CA SER A 492 0.32 3.60 -56.66
C SER A 492 -0.28 2.26 -57.10
N TYR A 493 -1.18 1.68 -56.27
CA TYR A 493 -1.88 0.45 -56.62
C TYR A 493 -2.78 0.63 -57.85
N ILE A 494 -3.59 1.70 -57.87
CA ILE A 494 -4.48 2.02 -58.99
C ILE A 494 -3.66 2.29 -60.26
N LEU A 495 -2.57 3.05 -60.15
CA LEU A 495 -1.66 3.32 -61.26
C LEU A 495 -1.08 2.00 -61.82
N GLY A 496 -0.52 1.15 -60.96
CA GLY A 496 0.07 -0.12 -61.37
C GLY A 496 -0.96 -1.06 -62.00
N PHE A 497 -2.18 -1.10 -61.48
CA PHE A 497 -3.28 -1.86 -62.06
C PHE A 497 -3.64 -1.33 -63.46
N LEU A 498 -3.82 -0.02 -63.61
CA LEU A 498 -4.15 0.59 -64.90
C LEU A 498 -3.02 0.39 -65.93
N GLN A 499 -1.76 0.53 -65.53
CA GLN A 499 -0.60 0.23 -66.39
C GLN A 499 -0.58 -1.22 -66.84
N SER A 500 -0.96 -2.17 -65.98
CA SER A 500 -1.02 -3.59 -66.34
C SER A 500 -2.19 -3.95 -67.27
N MET A 501 -3.25 -3.15 -67.24
CA MET A 501 -4.47 -3.39 -68.03
C MET A 501 -4.45 -2.69 -69.39
N LEU A 502 -3.68 -1.61 -69.51
CA LEU A 502 -3.62 -0.74 -70.69
C LEU A 502 -2.36 -0.95 -71.55
N ASN A 503 -1.36 -1.68 -71.04
CA ASN A 503 -0.30 -2.30 -71.83
C ASN A 503 -0.79 -3.64 -72.38
#